data_AF-A0A7V9RDK4-F1
#
_entry.id   AF-A0A7V9RDK4-F1
#
_cell.length_a   1.000
_cell.length_b   1.000
_cell.length_c   1.000
_cell.angle_alpha   90.00
_cell.angle_beta   90.00
_cell.angle_gamma   90.00
#
_symmetry.space_group_name_H-M   'P 1'
#
loop_
_entity.id
_entity.type
_entity.pdbx_description
1 polymer ?
#
loop_
_entity_poly.entity_id
_entity_poly.type
_entity_poly.pdbx_seq_one_letter_code
_entity_poly.pdbx_strand_id
1 'polypeptide(L)' 'IQLSLEYDPHPPFQSGHPRVADRALVGRVREQLAARYDERREQLEAVAKSW' A
#
# COMPACT_ATOMS: atom_id res chain seq x y z
N ILE A 1 14.43 -9.54 20.60
CA ILE A 1 13.57 -8.37 20.88
C ILE A 1 12.09 -8.63 20.59
N GLN A 2 11.71 -9.56 19.71
CA GLN A 2 10.29 -9.84 19.43
C GLN A 2 9.51 -10.44 20.63
N LEU A 3 10.13 -11.30 21.45
CA LEU A 3 9.45 -11.90 22.62
C LEU A 3 9.10 -10.89 23.73
N SER A 4 9.85 -9.79 23.87
CA SER A 4 9.59 -8.76 24.89
C SER A 4 8.41 -7.86 24.54
N LEU A 5 7.93 -7.91 23.30
CA LEU A 5 6.91 -7.00 22.77
C LEU A 5 5.52 -7.63 22.65
N GLU A 6 5.40 -8.95 22.91
CA GLU A 6 4.13 -9.68 22.78
C GLU A 6 3.39 -9.40 21.45
N TYR A 7 4.15 -9.22 20.37
CA TYR A 7 3.57 -8.90 19.07
C TYR A 7 3.02 -10.16 18.40
N ASP A 8 1.80 -10.52 18.78
CA ASP A 8 0.97 -11.57 18.19
C ASP A 8 -0.30 -10.93 17.57
N PRO A 9 -0.21 -10.33 16.37
CA PRO A 9 -1.33 -9.61 15.79
C PRO A 9 -2.41 -10.58 15.28
N HIS A 10 -3.65 -10.36 15.71
CA HIS A 10 -4.86 -11.03 15.21
C HIS A 10 -5.80 -10.01 14.56
N PRO A 11 -5.56 -9.58 13.31
CA PRO A 11 -6.40 -8.61 12.65
C PRO A 11 -7.84 -9.14 12.50
N PRO A 12 -8.86 -8.34 12.84
CA PRO A 12 -10.26 -8.78 12.74
C PRO A 12 -10.77 -8.89 11.29
N PHE A 13 -9.99 -8.41 10.30
CA PHE A 13 -10.36 -8.42 8.89
C PHE A 13 -9.21 -8.96 8.02
N GLN A 14 -9.57 -9.73 6.99
CA GLN A 14 -8.62 -10.28 6.02
C GLN A 14 -8.44 -9.35 4.81
N SER A 15 -8.23 -8.05 5.04
CA SER A 15 -8.08 -7.03 3.99
C SER A 15 -6.70 -6.37 3.95
N GLY A 16 -5.72 -6.91 4.69
CA GLY A 16 -4.38 -6.31 4.84
C GLY A 16 -3.49 -6.36 3.59
N HIS A 17 -3.87 -7.09 2.55
CA HIS A 17 -3.12 -7.15 1.29
C HIS A 17 -4.06 -7.20 0.09
N PRO A 18 -3.77 -6.51 -1.05
CA PRO A 18 -4.67 -6.46 -2.21
C PRO A 18 -5.01 -7.83 -2.82
N ARG A 19 -4.20 -8.86 -2.57
CA ARG A 19 -4.47 -10.24 -3.02
C ARG A 19 -5.51 -10.98 -2.18
N VAL A 20 -5.74 -10.55 -0.94
CA VAL A 20 -6.69 -11.20 -0.01
C VAL A 20 -7.92 -10.32 0.26
N ALA A 21 -7.80 -9.01 0.07
CA ALA A 21 -8.90 -8.07 0.21
C ALA A 21 -9.96 -8.25 -0.89
N ASP A 22 -11.19 -7.81 -0.59
CA ASP A 22 -12.27 -7.75 -1.56
C ASP A 22 -11.90 -6.89 -2.79
N ARG A 23 -12.28 -7.36 -3.98
CA ARG A 23 -11.88 -6.70 -5.24
C ARG A 23 -12.50 -5.32 -5.40
N ALA A 24 -13.73 -5.10 -4.93
CA ALA A 24 -14.37 -3.79 -5.02
C ALA A 24 -13.70 -2.80 -4.05
N LEU A 25 -13.31 -3.25 -2.86
CA LEU A 25 -12.48 -2.45 -1.95
C LEU A 25 -11.15 -2.05 -2.60
N VAL A 26 -10.45 -3.00 -3.22
CA VAL A 26 -9.19 -2.72 -3.94
C VAL A 26 -9.40 -1.72 -5.09
N GLY A 27 -10.49 -1.87 -5.85
CA GLY A 27 -10.85 -0.94 -6.93
C GLY A 27 -11.02 0.50 -6.42
N ARG A 28 -11.83 0.68 -5.38
CA ARG A 28 -12.06 2.01 -4.78
C ARG A 28 -10.77 2.65 -4.26
N VAL A 29 -9.93 1.88 -3.58
CA VAL A 29 -8.65 2.38 -3.06
C VAL A 29 -7.71 2.79 -4.20
N ARG A 30 -7.68 2.05 -5.30
CA ARG A 30 -6.89 2.41 -6.49
C ARG A 30 -7.37 3.71 -7.11
N GLU A 31 -8.68 3.88 -7.28
CA GLU A 31 -9.28 5.10 -7.82
C GLU A 31 -8.94 6.32 -6.95
N GLN A 32 -9.06 6.18 -5.62
CA GLN A 32 -8.72 7.25 -4.67
C GLN A 32 -7.24 7.65 -4.69
N LEU A 33 -6.35 6.74 -5.08
CA LEU A 33 -4.90 6.95 -5.06
C LEU A 33 -4.29 7.18 -6.44
N ALA A 34 -5.08 7.13 -7.52
CA ALA A 34 -4.58 7.20 -8.90
C ALA A 34 -3.72 8.45 -9.14
N ALA A 35 -4.23 9.64 -8.82
CA ALA A 35 -3.52 10.90 -9.00
C ALA A 35 -2.19 10.95 -8.22
N ARG A 36 -2.19 10.46 -6.96
CA ARG A 36 -0.97 10.39 -6.15
C ARG A 36 0.09 9.47 -6.76
N TYR A 37 -0.33 8.37 -7.37
CA TYR A 37 0.60 7.45 -8.03
C TYR A 37 1.16 8.01 -9.34
N ASP A 38 0.40 8.82 -10.06
CA ASP A 38 0.90 9.53 -11.24
C ASP A 38 1.93 10.60 -10.84
N GLU A 39 1.62 11.44 -9.85
CA GLU A 39 2.58 12.41 -9.29
C GLU A 39 3.86 11.71 -8.81
N ARG A 40 3.72 10.57 -8.13
CA ARG A 40 4.88 9.82 -7.64
C ARG A 40 5.71 9.25 -8.80
N ARG A 41 5.08 8.82 -9.89
CA ARG A 41 5.78 8.32 -11.08
C ARG A 41 6.63 9.44 -11.70
N GLU A 42 6.06 10.63 -11.87
CA GLU A 42 6.78 11.79 -12.41
C GLU A 42 8.00 12.16 -11.56
N GLN A 43 7.86 12.17 -10.23
CA GLN A 43 8.97 12.41 -9.31
C GLN A 43 10.08 11.38 -9.47
N LEU A 44 9.74 10.10 -9.57
CA LEU A 44 10.71 9.03 -9.73
C LEU A 44 11.44 9.12 -11.07
N GLU A 45 10.73 9.45 -12.15
CA GLU A 45 11.33 9.69 -13.46
C GLU A 45 12.28 10.89 -13.46
N ALA A 46 11.92 11.98 -12.75
CA ALA A 46 12.79 13.14 -12.60
C ALA A 46 14.07 12.80 -11.85
N VAL A 47 13.98 12.03 -10.76
CA VAL A 47 15.15 11.56 -10.00
C VAL A 47 16.01 10.63 -10.86
N ALA A 48 15.40 9.70 -11.60
CA ALA A 48 16.13 8.76 -12.45
C ALA A 48 16.91 9.45 -13.58
N LYS A 49 16.40 10.57 -14.11
CA LYS A 49 17.11 11.38 -15.12
C LYS A 49 18.21 12.27 -14.54
N SER A 50 18.20 12.47 -13.23
CA SER A 50 19.14 13.34 -12.49
C SER A 50 20.31 12.55 -11.86
N TRP A 51 20.33 11.23 -12.01
CA TRP A 51 21.43 10.33 -11.62
C TRP A 51 22.27 9.96 -12.85
#